data_AF-A0A934UUU9-F1
#
_entry.id   AF-A0A934UUU9-F1
#
_cell.length_a   1.000
_cell.length_b   1.000
_cell.length_c   1.000
_cell.angle_alpha   90.00
_cell.angle_beta   90.00
_cell.angle_gamma   90.00
#
_symmetry.space_group_name_H-M   'P 1'
#
loop_
_entity.id
_entity.type
_entity.pdbx_description
1 polymer ?
#
loop_
_entity_poly.entity_id
_entity_poly.type
_entity_poly.pdbx_seq_one_letter_code
_entity_poly.pdbx_strand_id
1 'polypeptide(L)'
;MERLTEDHVEVVDGHATEWPPLLQWLENSVTEIVARNGGGGGGNGIPINEDALLLLDHVRKRIKMMGAALFLPLTGDVIADTQAAWAKAQDERTGNRMDDPAWEAICDEFPDWVQRITAADDRPHRMEMTTPCPRCDARWVYEIDRNEFDTAMLSPTDPRKAALVCEWNIGRAPVAECRNPDCGTLWAGWAEVARLGFTIGARQDAAVLDACGISLELHAQAG
;
A
#
# COMPACT_ATOMS: atom_id res chain seq x y z
N MET A 1 -4.87 19.40 -9.03
CA MET A 1 -3.94 19.10 -10.14
C MET A 1 -2.52 19.01 -9.62
N GLU A 2 -1.97 20.08 -9.03
CA GLU A 2 -0.60 20.14 -8.48
C GLU A 2 -0.20 18.88 -7.69
N ARG A 3 -0.95 18.50 -6.63
CA ARG A 3 -0.65 17.28 -5.83
C ARG A 3 -0.54 15.97 -6.64
N LEU A 4 -1.25 15.83 -7.76
CA LEU A 4 -1.24 14.58 -8.54
C LEU A 4 0.05 14.41 -9.35
N THR A 5 0.60 15.51 -9.87
CA THR A 5 1.64 15.47 -10.90
C THR A 5 2.91 16.23 -10.54
N GLU A 6 2.92 16.94 -9.42
CA GLU A 6 4.05 17.73 -8.95
C GLU A 6 4.41 17.36 -7.51
N ASP A 7 5.69 17.55 -7.17
CA ASP A 7 6.15 17.48 -5.79
C ASP A 7 5.41 18.52 -4.95
N HIS A 8 5.04 18.15 -3.73
CA HIS A 8 4.28 19.03 -2.84
C HIS A 8 4.69 18.83 -1.38
N VAL A 9 4.46 19.85 -0.57
CA VAL A 9 4.80 19.83 0.85
C VAL A 9 3.51 19.75 1.66
N GLU A 10 3.45 18.79 2.58
CA GLU A 10 2.33 18.62 3.50
C GLU A 10 2.80 18.66 4.94
N VAL A 11 1.95 19.16 5.84
CA VAL A 11 2.22 19.15 7.27
C VAL A 11 1.64 17.86 7.85
N VAL A 12 2.52 16.91 8.18
CA VAL A 12 2.17 15.64 8.83
C VAL A 12 2.74 15.66 10.24
N ASP A 13 1.89 15.47 11.25
CA ASP A 13 2.27 15.50 12.66
C ASP A 13 3.04 16.76 13.09
N GLY A 14 2.71 17.91 12.49
CA GLY A 14 3.36 19.19 12.79
C GLY A 14 4.71 19.43 12.09
N HIS A 15 5.14 18.51 11.22
CA HIS A 15 6.35 18.63 10.43
C HIS A 15 6.02 18.78 8.94
N ALA A 16 6.77 19.65 8.25
CA ALA A 16 6.69 19.77 6.80
C ALA A 16 7.43 18.59 6.16
N THR A 17 6.69 17.78 5.41
CA THR A 17 7.19 16.62 4.67
C THR A 17 7.02 16.89 3.19
N GLU A 18 8.10 16.70 2.42
CA GLU A 18 8.08 16.76 0.96
C GLU A 18 7.61 15.40 0.41
N TRP A 19 6.62 15.45 -0.46
CA TRP A 19 5.98 14.30 -1.08
C TRP A 19 6.18 14.33 -2.59
N PRO A 20 6.50 13.19 -3.21
CA PRO A 20 6.50 13.09 -4.66
C PRO A 20 5.08 13.25 -5.22
N PRO A 21 4.89 13.36 -6.55
CA PRO A 21 3.56 13.39 -7.13
C PRO A 21 2.77 12.16 -6.71
N LEU A 22 1.49 12.33 -6.36
CA LEU A 22 0.67 11.20 -5.89
C LEU A 22 0.57 10.07 -6.92
N LEU A 23 0.61 10.38 -8.22
CA LEU A 23 0.65 9.36 -9.27
C LEU A 23 1.99 8.61 -9.30
N GLN A 24 3.11 9.28 -9.05
CA GLN A 24 4.42 8.63 -8.91
C GLN A 24 4.45 7.72 -7.68
N TRP A 25 3.92 8.21 -6.55
CA TRP A 25 3.77 7.41 -5.33
C TRP A 25 2.92 6.17 -5.60
N LEU A 26 1.80 6.32 -6.31
CA LEU A 26 0.92 5.20 -6.64
C LEU A 26 1.62 4.16 -7.51
N GLU A 27 2.37 4.57 -8.55
CA GLU A 27 3.15 3.67 -9.40
C GLU A 27 4.22 2.92 -8.60
N ASN A 28 4.94 3.61 -7.71
CA ASN A 28 5.93 3.00 -6.84
C ASN A 28 5.28 2.00 -5.88
N SER A 29 4.12 2.35 -5.32
CA SER A 29 3.37 1.53 -4.35
C SER A 29 2.93 0.18 -4.90
N VAL A 30 2.76 0.04 -6.22
CA VAL A 30 2.46 -1.26 -6.86
C VAL A 30 3.58 -2.28 -6.58
N THR A 31 4.84 -1.83 -6.54
CA THR A 31 6.03 -2.70 -6.47
C THR A 31 6.84 -2.54 -5.18
N GLU A 32 6.53 -1.57 -4.32
CA GLU A 32 7.33 -1.22 -3.14
C GLU A 32 7.51 -2.37 -2.14
N ILE A 33 6.58 -3.34 -2.09
CA ILE A 33 6.71 -4.55 -1.24
C ILE A 33 8.00 -5.35 -1.57
N VAL A 34 8.53 -5.19 -2.79
CA VAL A 34 9.71 -5.87 -3.31
C VAL A 34 10.99 -5.10 -2.99
N ALA A 35 10.96 -3.77 -3.09
CA ALA A 35 12.14 -2.91 -2.97
C ALA A 35 12.76 -2.94 -1.56
N ARG A 36 11.92 -3.08 -0.51
CA ARG A 36 12.40 -3.17 0.87
C ARG A 36 12.96 -4.56 1.26
N ASN A 37 12.77 -5.58 0.42
CA ASN A 37 13.16 -6.97 0.71
C ASN A 37 14.24 -7.51 -0.24
N GLY A 38 15.13 -6.63 -0.75
CA GLY A 38 16.24 -6.99 -1.62
C GLY A 38 17.30 -7.88 -0.94
N GLY A 39 16.95 -9.14 -0.68
CA GLY A 39 17.71 -10.06 0.15
C GLY A 39 17.48 -11.55 -0.15
N GLY A 40 17.34 -11.89 -1.44
CA GLY A 40 17.75 -13.18 -2.00
C GLY A 40 16.96 -14.45 -1.65
N GLY A 41 16.43 -15.08 -2.71
CA GLY A 41 16.49 -16.54 -2.86
C GLY A 41 15.17 -17.29 -2.77
N GLY A 42 14.69 -17.75 -3.94
CA GLY A 42 13.95 -19.00 -4.06
C GLY A 42 12.43 -18.89 -4.07
N GLY A 43 11.87 -18.53 -5.22
CA GLY A 43 10.56 -18.97 -5.70
C GLY A 43 9.35 -18.67 -4.82
N ASN A 44 8.61 -17.63 -5.17
CA ASN A 44 7.13 -17.56 -5.18
C ASN A 44 6.69 -16.09 -5.19
N GLY A 45 6.26 -15.59 -6.36
CA GLY A 45 5.50 -14.35 -6.52
C GLY A 45 6.22 -13.05 -6.14
N ILE A 46 6.18 -12.07 -7.03
CA ILE A 46 6.44 -10.68 -6.65
C ILE A 46 5.20 -10.25 -5.85
N PRO A 47 5.29 -9.91 -4.55
CA PRO A 47 4.15 -9.36 -3.84
C PRO A 47 3.79 -8.01 -4.47
N ILE A 48 2.62 -7.94 -5.09
CA ILE A 48 2.07 -6.74 -5.72
C ILE A 48 1.04 -6.17 -4.77
N ASN A 49 1.04 -4.85 -4.59
CA ASN A 49 -0.07 -4.17 -3.96
C ASN A 49 -1.26 -4.13 -4.95
N GLU A 50 -2.15 -5.12 -4.84
CA GLU A 50 -3.29 -5.29 -5.76
C GLU A 50 -4.22 -4.07 -5.74
N ASP A 51 -4.48 -3.49 -4.56
CA ASP A 51 -5.30 -2.28 -4.44
C ASP A 51 -4.68 -1.09 -5.19
N ALA A 52 -3.36 -0.87 -5.02
CA ALA A 52 -2.65 0.18 -5.75
C ALA A 52 -2.64 -0.09 -7.26
N LEU A 53 -2.47 -1.36 -7.68
CA LEU A 53 -2.52 -1.74 -9.09
C LEU A 53 -3.90 -1.46 -9.70
N LEU A 54 -4.97 -1.87 -9.02
CA LEU A 54 -6.35 -1.64 -9.48
C LEU A 54 -6.67 -0.15 -9.56
N LEU A 55 -6.20 0.65 -8.59
CA LEU A 55 -6.36 2.11 -8.62
C LEU A 55 -5.56 2.75 -9.76
N LEU A 56 -4.32 2.32 -9.99
CA LEU A 56 -3.50 2.81 -11.10
C LEU A 56 -4.12 2.46 -12.46
N ASP A 57 -4.62 1.23 -12.63
CA ASP A 57 -5.34 0.80 -13.82
C ASP A 57 -6.63 1.60 -14.04
N HIS A 58 -7.35 1.93 -12.96
CA HIS A 58 -8.51 2.80 -13.03
C HIS A 58 -8.13 4.18 -13.57
N VAL A 59 -7.12 4.83 -12.98
CA VAL A 59 -6.62 6.15 -13.41
C VAL A 59 -6.20 6.10 -14.89
N ARG A 60 -5.39 5.10 -15.30
CA ARG A 60 -4.95 4.93 -16.69
C ARG A 60 -6.12 4.77 -17.67
N LYS A 61 -7.15 4.00 -17.30
CA LYS A 61 -8.37 3.85 -18.11
C LYS A 61 -9.11 5.18 -18.26
N ARG A 62 -9.24 5.95 -17.19
CA ARG A 62 -9.90 7.27 -17.25
C ARG A 62 -9.10 8.27 -18.08
N ILE A 63 -7.78 8.34 -17.94
CA ILE A 63 -6.90 9.14 -18.80
C ILE A 63 -7.07 8.73 -20.27
N LYS A 64 -7.13 7.43 -20.56
CA LYS A 64 -7.38 6.94 -21.93
C LYS A 64 -8.71 7.44 -22.50
N MET A 65 -9.77 7.42 -21.69
CA MET A 65 -11.08 7.93 -22.10
C MET A 65 -11.06 9.45 -22.32
N MET A 66 -10.42 10.21 -21.42
CA MET A 66 -10.26 11.66 -21.59
C MET A 66 -9.41 12.01 -22.79
N GLY A 67 -8.29 11.32 -23.01
CA GLY A 67 -7.43 11.51 -24.17
C GLY A 67 -8.20 11.26 -25.49
N ALA A 68 -9.01 10.20 -25.54
CA ALA A 68 -9.88 9.95 -26.70
C ALA A 68 -10.92 11.06 -26.91
N ALA A 69 -11.56 11.55 -25.84
CA ALA A 69 -12.54 12.64 -25.92
C ALA A 69 -11.92 13.98 -26.33
N LEU A 70 -10.68 14.23 -25.95
CA LEU A 70 -9.93 15.46 -26.23
C LEU A 70 -9.06 15.36 -27.50
N PHE A 71 -9.13 14.25 -28.24
CA PHE A 71 -8.28 13.95 -29.40
C PHE A 71 -6.77 14.09 -29.10
N LEU A 72 -6.37 13.73 -27.89
CA LEU A 72 -5.00 13.82 -27.39
C LEU A 72 -4.25 12.51 -27.61
N PRO A 73 -3.08 12.51 -28.28
CA PRO A 73 -2.22 11.34 -28.33
C PRO A 73 -1.60 11.08 -26.96
N LEU A 74 -1.67 9.83 -26.50
CA LEU A 74 -1.15 9.41 -25.20
C LEU A 74 0.23 8.77 -25.34
N THR A 75 1.09 9.07 -24.37
CA THR A 75 2.47 8.61 -24.32
C THR A 75 2.62 7.30 -23.54
N GLY A 76 1.67 7.00 -22.66
CA GLY A 76 1.74 5.88 -21.73
C GLY A 76 2.36 6.25 -20.38
N ASP A 77 2.92 7.45 -20.25
CA ASP A 77 3.34 8.02 -18.97
C ASP A 77 2.12 8.65 -18.28
N VAL A 78 1.74 8.11 -17.12
CA VAL A 78 0.50 8.51 -16.44
C VAL A 78 0.53 9.97 -15.99
N ILE A 79 1.70 10.49 -15.60
CA ILE A 79 1.85 11.87 -15.11
C ILE A 79 1.76 12.84 -16.27
N ALA A 80 2.58 12.62 -17.30
CA ALA A 80 2.62 13.46 -18.49
C ALA A 80 1.26 13.47 -19.22
N ASP A 81 0.63 12.30 -19.36
CA ASP A 81 -0.68 12.18 -20.01
C ASP A 81 -1.78 12.88 -19.19
N THR A 82 -1.70 12.85 -17.85
CA THR A 82 -2.63 13.59 -16.98
C THR A 82 -2.46 15.10 -17.12
N GLN A 83 -1.21 15.59 -17.10
CA GLN A 83 -0.91 17.02 -17.30
C GLN A 83 -1.38 17.51 -18.66
N ALA A 84 -1.10 16.73 -19.72
CA ALA A 84 -1.49 17.07 -21.08
C ALA A 84 -3.02 17.06 -21.26
N ALA A 85 -3.72 16.09 -20.66
CA ALA A 85 -5.18 16.05 -20.67
C ALA A 85 -5.80 17.27 -19.96
N TRP A 86 -5.27 17.64 -18.79
CA TRP A 86 -5.73 18.82 -18.06
C TRP A 86 -5.50 20.12 -18.84
N ALA A 87 -4.28 20.33 -19.36
CA ALA A 87 -3.95 21.51 -20.16
C ALA A 87 -4.83 21.61 -21.41
N LYS A 88 -5.09 20.48 -22.07
CA LYS A 88 -5.97 20.43 -23.24
C LYS A 88 -7.42 20.76 -22.88
N ALA A 89 -7.94 20.22 -21.78
CA ALA A 89 -9.29 20.53 -21.30
C ALA A 89 -9.44 22.03 -20.98
N GLN A 90 -8.43 22.64 -20.34
CA GLN A 90 -8.42 24.07 -20.07
C GLN A 90 -8.42 24.93 -21.35
N ASP A 91 -7.65 24.53 -22.38
CA ASP A 91 -7.66 25.19 -23.70
C ASP A 91 -9.04 25.09 -24.38
N GLU A 92 -9.63 23.89 -24.41
CA GLU A 92 -10.97 23.67 -24.99
C GLU A 92 -12.05 24.48 -24.25
N ARG A 93 -11.96 24.55 -22.92
CA ARG A 93 -12.86 25.36 -22.10
C ARG A 93 -12.70 26.85 -22.37
N THR A 94 -11.47 27.36 -22.34
CA THR A 94 -11.17 28.78 -22.61
C THR A 94 -11.59 29.18 -24.04
N GLY A 95 -11.50 28.24 -24.98
CA GLY A 95 -11.92 28.41 -26.35
C GLY A 95 -13.42 28.26 -26.61
N ASN A 96 -14.26 28.04 -25.58
CA ASN A 96 -15.70 27.75 -25.71
C ASN A 96 -16.03 26.56 -26.63
N ARG A 97 -15.14 25.56 -26.70
CA ARG A 97 -15.31 24.33 -27.48
C ARG A 97 -15.74 23.14 -26.63
N MET A 98 -15.76 23.31 -25.32
CA MET A 98 -16.23 22.35 -24.33
C MET A 98 -17.44 22.91 -23.58
N ASP A 99 -18.51 22.13 -23.49
CA ASP A 99 -19.69 22.49 -22.72
C ASP A 99 -19.47 22.34 -21.22
N ASP A 100 -20.38 22.93 -20.42
CA ASP A 100 -20.27 22.90 -18.96
C ASP A 100 -20.30 21.47 -18.40
N PRO A 101 -21.19 20.56 -18.86
CA PRO A 101 -21.21 19.19 -18.35
C PRO A 101 -19.92 18.40 -18.61
N ALA A 102 -19.29 18.53 -19.78
CA ALA A 102 -18.02 17.85 -20.05
C ALA A 102 -16.87 18.44 -19.21
N TRP A 103 -16.88 19.75 -19.00
CA TRP A 103 -15.89 20.43 -18.16
C TRP A 103 -16.00 19.99 -16.69
N GLU A 104 -17.22 19.96 -16.15
CA GLU A 104 -17.49 19.50 -14.79
C GLU A 104 -17.07 18.04 -14.61
N ALA A 105 -17.44 17.16 -15.54
CA ALA A 105 -17.05 15.75 -15.49
C ALA A 105 -15.53 15.56 -15.45
N ILE A 106 -14.75 16.37 -16.18
CA ILE A 106 -13.27 16.33 -16.13
C ILE A 106 -12.77 16.88 -14.78
N CYS A 107 -13.34 17.99 -14.30
CA CYS A 107 -12.93 18.60 -13.03
C CYS A 107 -13.17 17.70 -11.83
N ASP A 108 -14.25 16.92 -11.84
CA ASP A 108 -14.64 16.04 -10.73
C ASP A 108 -13.76 14.79 -10.61
N GLU A 109 -13.09 14.36 -11.68
CA GLU A 109 -12.20 13.19 -11.66
C GLU A 109 -10.97 13.43 -10.78
N PHE A 110 -10.32 14.59 -10.88
CA PHE A 110 -9.04 14.80 -10.20
C PHE A 110 -9.17 14.81 -8.67
N PRO A 111 -10.15 15.49 -8.04
CA PRO A 111 -10.37 15.41 -6.60
C PRO A 111 -10.70 13.99 -6.13
N ASP A 112 -11.50 13.22 -6.89
CA ASP A 112 -11.78 11.81 -6.57
C ASP A 112 -10.51 10.97 -6.59
N TRP A 113 -9.63 11.16 -7.59
CA TRP A 113 -8.36 10.43 -7.64
C TRP A 113 -7.44 10.80 -6.47
N VAL A 114 -7.31 12.10 -6.16
CA VAL A 114 -6.53 12.55 -4.98
C VAL A 114 -7.06 11.89 -3.71
N GLN A 115 -8.39 11.89 -3.52
CA GLN A 115 -9.01 11.28 -2.34
C GLN A 115 -8.74 9.77 -2.27
N ARG A 116 -8.89 9.04 -3.38
CA ARG A 116 -8.67 7.58 -3.41
C ARG A 116 -7.21 7.20 -3.22
N ILE A 117 -6.27 7.95 -3.80
CA ILE A 117 -4.84 7.71 -3.63
C ILE A 117 -4.43 7.99 -2.19
N THR A 118 -4.87 9.12 -1.62
CA THR A 118 -4.59 9.44 -0.20
C THR A 118 -5.19 8.39 0.73
N ALA A 119 -6.42 7.94 0.46
CA ALA A 119 -7.04 6.87 1.24
C ALA A 119 -6.35 5.51 1.08
N ALA A 120 -5.65 5.27 -0.04
CA ALA A 120 -4.85 4.06 -0.23
C ALA A 120 -3.52 4.15 0.52
N ASP A 121 -2.91 5.34 0.63
CA ASP A 121 -1.71 5.60 1.45
C ASP A 121 -2.01 5.47 2.95
N ASP A 122 -3.16 5.96 3.40
CA ASP A 122 -3.58 5.87 4.81
C ASP A 122 -3.86 4.43 5.29
N ARG A 123 -4.03 3.45 4.38
CA ARG A 123 -4.38 2.08 4.74
C ARG A 123 -3.17 1.34 5.32
N PRO A 124 -3.31 0.74 6.53
CA PRO A 124 -2.33 -0.20 7.07
C PRO A 124 -1.90 -1.22 6.02
N HIS A 125 -0.65 -1.17 5.58
CA HIS A 125 -0.07 -2.23 4.78
C HIS A 125 -0.05 -3.51 5.61
N ARG A 126 -0.45 -4.63 5.01
CA ARG A 126 -0.53 -5.93 5.69
C ARG A 126 0.45 -6.92 5.09
N MET A 127 1.19 -7.62 5.95
CA MET A 127 2.09 -8.70 5.57
C MET A 127 1.72 -9.94 6.37
N GLU A 128 1.33 -10.98 5.65
CA GLU A 128 1.12 -12.30 6.23
C GLU A 128 2.47 -12.98 6.47
N MET A 129 2.70 -13.42 7.70
CA MET A 129 3.94 -14.09 8.08
C MET A 129 3.70 -15.61 8.09
N THR A 130 4.33 -16.33 7.18
CA THR A 130 4.16 -17.79 7.02
C THR A 130 4.84 -18.62 8.12
N THR A 131 5.51 -17.95 9.05
CA THR A 131 6.14 -18.56 10.22
C THR A 131 5.11 -18.86 11.32
N PRO A 132 5.36 -19.87 12.18
CA PRO A 132 4.47 -20.16 13.30
C PRO A 132 4.53 -19.05 14.35
N CYS A 133 3.40 -18.80 15.01
CA CYS A 133 3.32 -17.89 16.15
C CYS A 133 4.22 -18.38 17.29
N PRO A 134 5.15 -17.56 17.83
CA PRO A 134 6.06 -18.01 18.88
C PRO A 134 5.38 -18.26 20.24
N ARG A 135 4.12 -17.83 20.42
CA ARG A 135 3.36 -18.07 21.65
C ARG A 135 2.53 -19.35 21.61
N CYS A 136 1.99 -19.71 20.44
CA CYS A 136 1.00 -20.80 20.33
C CYS A 136 1.31 -21.82 19.23
N ASP A 137 2.44 -21.66 18.52
CA ASP A 137 2.89 -22.47 17.39
C ASP A 137 1.93 -22.57 16.19
N ALA A 138 0.78 -21.88 16.24
CA ALA A 138 -0.14 -21.83 15.11
C ALA A 138 0.54 -21.16 13.92
N ARG A 139 0.56 -21.87 12.78
CA ARG A 139 1.09 -21.36 11.50
C ARG A 139 -0.02 -20.84 10.59
N TRP A 140 -1.18 -21.49 10.62
CA TRP A 140 -2.31 -21.17 9.76
C TRP A 140 -3.58 -21.08 10.59
N VAL A 141 -4.48 -20.19 10.20
CA VAL A 141 -5.85 -20.12 10.70
C VAL A 141 -6.81 -20.36 9.55
N TYR A 142 -7.92 -21.02 9.83
CA TYR A 142 -8.99 -21.18 8.85
C TYR A 142 -9.78 -19.89 8.75
N GLU A 143 -10.02 -19.41 7.53
CA GLU A 143 -10.93 -18.30 7.29
C GLU A 143 -12.36 -18.80 7.45
N ILE A 144 -12.92 -18.58 8.63
CA ILE A 144 -14.36 -18.78 8.85
C ILE A 144 -15.03 -17.50 8.36
N ASP A 145 -15.65 -17.55 7.19
CA ASP A 145 -16.46 -16.43 6.70
C ASP A 145 -17.62 -16.23 7.69
N ARG A 146 -17.58 -15.11 8.42
CA ARG A 146 -18.53 -14.81 9.51
C ARG A 146 -19.96 -14.57 9.00
N ASN A 147 -20.20 -14.65 7.69
CA ASN A 147 -21.53 -14.60 7.11
C ASN A 147 -22.26 -15.96 7.11
N GLU A 148 -21.58 -17.07 7.36
CA GLU A 148 -22.20 -18.40 7.50
C GLU A 148 -22.22 -18.82 8.98
N PHE A 149 -23.08 -18.17 9.76
CA PHE A 149 -23.30 -18.47 11.18
C PHE A 149 -24.12 -19.75 11.44
N ASP A 150 -24.07 -20.73 10.55
CA ASP A 150 -24.76 -22.00 10.75
C ASP A 150 -23.89 -23.19 10.34
N THR A 151 -23.25 -23.81 11.34
CA THR A 151 -22.78 -25.20 11.29
C THR A 151 -21.78 -25.60 10.20
N ALA A 152 -20.77 -24.79 9.89
CA ALA A 152 -19.64 -25.26 9.08
C ALA A 152 -18.65 -26.06 9.94
N MET A 153 -18.71 -27.40 9.87
CA MET A 153 -17.53 -28.22 10.14
C MET A 153 -16.40 -27.71 9.26
N LEU A 154 -15.26 -27.32 9.85
CA LEU A 154 -14.04 -26.91 9.14
C LEU A 154 -13.76 -27.91 8.00
N SER A 155 -13.93 -27.47 6.76
CA SER A 155 -13.62 -28.30 5.60
C SER A 155 -12.09 -28.25 5.40
N PRO A 156 -11.43 -29.37 5.06
CA PRO A 156 -10.02 -29.36 4.68
C PRO A 156 -9.69 -28.42 3.52
N THR A 157 -10.72 -27.98 2.76
CA THR A 157 -10.64 -27.07 1.62
C THR A 157 -10.79 -25.60 1.98
N ASP A 158 -11.08 -25.26 3.23
CA ASP A 158 -11.27 -23.86 3.62
C ASP A 158 -9.97 -23.06 3.43
N PRO A 159 -10.05 -21.84 2.87
CA PRO A 159 -8.88 -21.02 2.64
C PRO A 159 -8.14 -20.79 3.97
N ARG A 160 -6.85 -21.12 3.96
CA ARG A 160 -5.97 -20.95 5.11
C ARG A 160 -5.26 -19.62 4.98
N LYS A 161 -5.32 -18.82 6.04
CA LYS A 161 -4.54 -17.59 6.16
C LYS A 161 -3.39 -17.79 7.15
N ALA A 162 -2.32 -17.02 7.00
CA ALA A 162 -1.26 -17.03 7.99
C ALA A 162 -1.82 -16.68 9.38
N ALA A 163 -1.36 -17.40 10.40
CA ALA A 163 -1.75 -17.13 11.78
C ALA A 163 -1.14 -15.82 12.30
N LEU A 164 -0.02 -15.36 11.74
CA LEU A 164 0.61 -14.09 12.06
C LEU A 164 0.40 -13.09 10.91
N VAL A 165 -0.01 -11.88 11.25
CA VAL A 165 -0.07 -10.74 10.33
C VAL A 165 0.66 -9.57 10.96
N CYS A 166 1.41 -8.81 10.16
CA CYS A 166 1.99 -7.53 10.55
C CYS A 166 1.32 -6.42 9.75
N GLU A 167 0.82 -5.40 10.44
CA GLU A 167 0.30 -4.18 9.86
C GLU A 167 1.29 -3.03 10.08
N TRP A 168 1.57 -2.22 9.06
CA TRP A 168 2.41 -1.02 9.20
C TRP A 168 1.93 0.10 8.28
N ASN A 169 2.20 1.34 8.68
CA ASN A 169 2.03 2.54 7.86
C ASN A 169 3.27 3.40 7.98
N ILE A 170 3.57 4.18 6.94
CA ILE A 170 4.61 5.20 7.02
C ILE A 170 4.26 6.19 8.15
N GLY A 171 5.25 6.52 8.98
CA GLY A 171 5.06 7.40 10.14
C GLY A 171 4.33 6.77 11.34
N ARG A 172 3.81 5.54 11.23
CA ARG A 172 3.15 4.84 12.36
C ARG A 172 3.95 3.64 12.82
N ALA A 173 3.82 3.33 14.10
CA ALA A 173 4.43 2.14 14.69
C ALA A 173 3.72 0.88 14.15
N PRO A 174 4.46 -0.16 13.72
CA PRO A 174 3.86 -1.39 13.20
C PRO A 174 3.18 -2.17 14.32
N VAL A 175 2.20 -2.99 13.96
CA VAL A 175 1.48 -3.87 14.87
C VAL A 175 1.40 -5.26 14.24
N ALA A 176 1.97 -6.26 14.90
CA ALA A 176 1.75 -7.64 14.52
C ALA A 176 0.72 -8.32 15.44
N GLU A 177 -0.10 -9.20 14.88
CA GLU A 177 -1.17 -9.92 15.56
C GLU A 177 -1.12 -11.42 15.23
N CYS A 178 -1.36 -12.26 16.25
CA CYS A 178 -1.72 -13.65 16.03
C CYS A 178 -3.25 -13.81 15.90
N ARG A 179 -3.72 -14.10 14.69
CA ARG A 179 -5.12 -14.33 14.34
C ARG A 179 -5.73 -15.62 14.94
N ASN A 180 -4.92 -16.46 15.59
CA ASN A 180 -5.45 -17.64 16.28
C ASN A 180 -6.36 -17.16 17.41
N PRO A 181 -7.67 -17.51 17.41
CA PRO A 181 -8.64 -17.03 18.40
C PRO A 181 -8.26 -17.38 19.85
N ASP A 182 -7.51 -18.46 20.07
CA ASP A 182 -7.04 -18.87 21.39
C ASP A 182 -5.78 -18.11 21.85
N CYS A 183 -5.11 -17.41 20.92
CA CYS A 183 -3.85 -16.70 21.17
C CYS A 183 -4.04 -15.19 21.24
N GLY A 184 -4.53 -14.58 20.15
CA GLY A 184 -4.81 -13.13 20.07
C GLY A 184 -3.65 -12.20 20.45
N THR A 185 -2.41 -12.68 20.38
CA THR A 185 -1.25 -11.91 20.87
C THR A 185 -0.95 -10.74 19.94
N LEU A 186 -0.65 -9.59 20.53
CA LEU A 186 -0.27 -8.37 19.82
C LEU A 186 1.17 -7.98 20.16
N TRP A 187 1.94 -7.65 19.12
CA TRP A 187 3.28 -7.07 19.21
C TRP A 187 3.21 -5.67 18.60
N ALA A 188 3.17 -4.64 19.44
CA ALA A 188 3.04 -3.27 19.01
C ALA A 188 4.38 -2.53 19.09
N GLY A 189 4.72 -1.84 18.01
CA GLY A 189 5.92 -1.04 17.90
C GLY A 189 7.12 -1.78 17.32
N TRP A 190 8.05 -0.99 16.79
CA TRP A 190 9.22 -1.48 16.07
C TRP A 190 10.08 -2.45 16.89
N ALA A 191 10.25 -2.21 18.19
CA ALA A 191 11.03 -3.08 19.07
C ALA A 191 10.40 -4.48 19.22
N GLU A 192 9.10 -4.55 19.42
CA GLU A 192 8.38 -5.83 19.60
C GLU A 192 8.22 -6.57 18.28
N VAL A 193 7.95 -5.86 17.18
CA VAL A 193 7.89 -6.46 15.84
C VAL A 193 9.26 -6.95 15.37
N ALA A 194 10.34 -6.22 15.66
CA ALA A 194 11.70 -6.69 15.39
C ALA A 194 12.02 -7.95 16.21
N ARG A 195 11.69 -7.99 17.51
CA ARG A 195 11.83 -9.18 18.37
C ARG A 195 11.03 -10.36 17.85
N LEU A 196 9.82 -10.13 17.35
CA LEU A 196 9.04 -11.15 16.67
C LEU A 196 9.79 -11.68 15.44
N GLY A 197 10.33 -10.79 14.60
CA GLY A 197 11.20 -11.13 13.45
C GLY A 197 12.42 -11.97 13.82
N PHE A 198 13.10 -11.64 14.93
CA PHE A 198 14.19 -12.45 15.50
C PHE A 198 13.74 -13.85 15.91
N THR A 199 12.60 -13.93 16.59
CA THR A 199 12.09 -15.16 17.20
C THR A 199 11.61 -16.16 16.13
N ILE A 200 11.13 -15.66 15.00
CA ILE A 200 10.64 -16.47 13.88
C ILE A 200 11.70 -16.74 12.79
N GLY A 201 12.94 -16.27 12.96
CA GLY A 201 14.04 -16.49 12.01
C GLY A 201 13.88 -15.78 10.67
N ALA A 202 13.14 -14.66 10.62
CA ALA A 202 13.07 -13.83 9.42
C ALA A 202 14.45 -13.25 9.11
N ARG A 203 14.90 -13.33 7.85
CA ARG A 203 16.22 -12.83 7.44
C ARG A 203 16.25 -11.31 7.61
N GLN A 204 17.14 -10.81 8.46
CA GLN A 204 17.20 -9.38 8.80
C GLN A 204 18.23 -8.64 7.97
N ASP A 205 17.89 -7.41 7.60
CA ASP A 205 18.86 -6.43 7.10
C ASP A 205 19.25 -5.48 8.24
N ALA A 206 20.48 -5.63 8.73
CA ALA A 206 20.99 -4.82 9.84
C ALA A 206 21.07 -3.33 9.50
N ALA A 207 21.24 -2.97 8.21
CA ALA A 207 21.30 -1.58 7.79
C ALA A 207 19.93 -0.88 7.89
N VAL A 208 18.84 -1.62 7.61
CA VAL A 208 17.46 -1.12 7.75
C VAL A 208 17.09 -0.92 9.22
N LEU A 209 17.51 -1.85 10.09
CA LEU A 209 17.25 -1.76 11.54
C LEU A 209 17.99 -0.56 12.17
N ASP A 210 19.25 -0.33 11.79
CA ASP A 210 20.04 0.81 12.25
C ASP A 210 19.47 2.15 11.75
N ALA A 211 19.02 2.20 10.47
CA ALA A 211 18.34 3.37 9.90
C ALA A 211 17.02 3.71 10.62
N CYS A 212 16.38 2.73 11.27
CA CYS A 212 15.19 2.91 12.10
C CYS A 212 15.51 3.22 13.57
N GLY A 213 16.79 3.40 13.94
CA GLY A 213 17.22 3.65 15.32
C GLY A 213 17.17 2.41 16.23
N ILE A 214 17.13 1.21 15.64
CA ILE A 214 17.06 -0.06 16.37
C ILE A 214 18.46 -0.67 16.42
N SER A 215 19.20 -0.39 17.49
CA SER A 215 20.53 -0.97 17.70
C SER A 215 20.43 -2.45 18.11
N LEU A 216 21.13 -3.31 17.37
CA LEU A 216 21.22 -4.75 17.65
C LEU A 216 22.19 -5.09 18.79
N GLU A 217 22.99 -4.13 19.25
CA GLU A 217 24.10 -4.37 20.19
C GLU A 217 23.66 -4.49 21.67
N LEU A 218 22.41 -4.19 21.99
CA LEU A 218 21.98 -4.05 23.39
C LEU A 218 21.73 -5.36 24.17
N HIS A 219 21.77 -6.54 23.54
CA HIS A 219 21.39 -7.79 24.24
C HIS A 219 22.29 -9.02 24.05
N ALA A 220 23.51 -8.88 23.52
CA ALA A 220 24.50 -9.97 23.53
C ALA A 220 25.10 -10.28 24.93
N GLN A 221 24.51 -9.76 26.02
CA GLN A 221 24.98 -9.96 27.41
C GLN A 221 23.96 -10.63 28.35
N ALA A 222 22.88 -11.22 27.83
CA ALA A 222 21.96 -12.03 28.63
C ALA A 222 21.74 -13.40 27.97
N GLY A 223 22.76 -14.25 28.05
CA GLY A 223 22.75 -15.64 27.58
C GLY A 223 24.11 -16.28 27.75
#